data_AF-A0A2D9CFH7-F1
#
_entry.id   AF-A0A2D9CFH7-F1
#
_cell.length_a   1.000
_cell.length_b   1.000
_cell.length_c   1.000
_cell.angle_alpha   90.00
_cell.angle_beta   90.00
_cell.angle_gamma   90.00
#
_symmetry.space_group_name_H-M   'P 1'
#
loop_
_entity.id
_entity.type
_entity.pdbx_description
1 polymer ?
#
loop_
_entity_poly.entity_id
_entity_poly.type
_entity_poly.pdbx_seq_one_letter_code
_entity_poly.pdbx_strand_id
1 'polypeptide(L)' 'MTNLMPIDDIRESLQDRRLTVVAERCGLSHPTVKAIATGNEQISLTTWKKLSEYLSDSQ' A
#
# COMPACT_ATOMS: atom_id res chain seq x y z
N MET A 1 16.32 -8.37 -6.02
CA MET A 1 15.06 -8.81 -6.64
C MET A 1 13.95 -7.96 -6.06
N THR A 2 13.13 -7.32 -6.89
CA THR A 2 12.02 -6.49 -6.42
C THR A 2 10.93 -7.42 -5.91
N ASN A 3 10.89 -7.68 -4.60
CA ASN A 3 9.87 -8.53 -4.01
C ASN A 3 8.60 -7.70 -3.84
N LEU A 4 7.66 -7.86 -4.77
CA LEU A 4 6.34 -7.22 -4.68
C LEU A 4 5.46 -8.09 -3.80
N MET A 5 4.88 -7.50 -2.74
CA MET A 5 3.90 -8.21 -1.93
C MET A 5 2.65 -8.48 -2.76
N PRO A 6 1.98 -9.64 -2.62
CA PRO A 6 0.65 -9.86 -3.17
C PRO A 6 -0.30 -8.72 -2.80
N ILE A 7 -1.18 -8.34 -3.74
CA ILE A 7 -2.11 -7.22 -3.53
C ILE A 7 -3.07 -7.48 -2.36
N ASP A 8 -3.40 -8.74 -2.09
CA ASP A 8 -4.26 -9.13 -0.98
C ASP A 8 -3.54 -8.96 0.37
N ASP A 9 -2.26 -9.35 0.47
CA ASP A 9 -1.44 -9.10 1.66
C ASP A 9 -1.26 -7.59 1.93
N ILE A 10 -1.13 -6.79 0.87
CA ILE A 10 -1.09 -5.33 0.98
C ILE A 10 -2.42 -4.83 1.54
N ARG A 11 -3.56 -5.33 1.04
CA ARG A 11 -4.89 -4.93 1.53
C ARG A 11 -5.07 -5.26 3.00
N GLU A 12 -4.75 -6.47 3.43
CA GLU A 12 -4.80 -6.86 4.84
C GLU A 12 -3.89 -5.98 5.69
N SER A 13 -2.63 -5.82 5.28
CA SER A 13 -1.67 -4.99 6.00
C SER A 13 -2.09 -3.52 6.11
N LEU A 14 -2.87 -3.02 5.13
CA LEU A 14 -3.44 -1.68 5.17
C LEU A 14 -4.62 -1.57 6.14
N GLN A 15 -5.38 -2.64 6.40
CA GLN A 15 -6.51 -2.62 7.37
C GLN A 15 -6.01 -2.36 8.80
N ASP A 16 -4.87 -2.93 9.17
CA ASP A 16 -4.29 -2.78 10.51
C ASP A 16 -3.52 -1.46 10.69
N ARG A 17 -3.43 -0.62 9.65
CA ARG A 17 -2.61 0.59 9.65
C ARG A 17 -3.42 1.87 9.49
N ARG A 18 -2.87 2.96 10.03
CA ARG A 18 -3.41 4.31 9.77
C ARG A 18 -3.09 4.74 8.35
N LEU A 19 -4.08 4.66 7.46
CA LEU A 19 -3.94 4.96 6.03
C LEU A 19 -3.34 6.34 5.74
N THR A 20 -3.61 7.34 6.59
CA THR A 20 -3.03 8.69 6.48
C THR A 20 -1.51 8.69 6.64
N VAL A 21 -1.00 7.89 7.59
CA VAL A 21 0.45 7.73 7.83
C VAL A 21 1.08 6.97 6.68
N VAL A 22 0.43 5.90 6.20
CA VAL A 22 0.94 5.13 5.05
C VAL A 22 1.03 6.00 3.81
N ALA A 23 0.00 6.80 3.54
CA ALA A 23 -0.03 7.73 2.43
C ALA A 23 1.13 8.73 2.50
N GLU A 24 1.34 9.36 3.65
CA GLU A 24 2.45 10.30 3.86
C GLU A 24 3.82 9.63 3.66
N ARG A 25 4.02 8.44 4.26
CA ARG A 25 5.28 7.70 4.18
C ARG A 25 5.62 7.18 2.79
N CYS A 26 4.62 6.77 2.01
CA CYS A 26 4.81 6.31 0.65
C CYS A 26 4.80 7.46 -0.38
N GLY A 27 4.52 8.70 0.04
CA GLY A 27 4.30 9.83 -0.87
C GLY A 27 3.14 9.55 -1.83
N LEU A 28 2.04 9.04 -1.29
CA LEU A 28 0.77 8.73 -1.96
C LEU A 28 -0.35 9.59 -1.37
N SER A 29 -1.44 9.74 -2.11
CA SER A 29 -2.63 10.42 -1.60
C SER A 29 -3.47 9.47 -0.73
N HIS A 30 -4.03 9.99 0.37
CA HIS A 30 -4.92 9.19 1.23
C HIS A 30 -6.10 8.52 0.49
N PRO A 31 -6.78 9.17 -0.48
CA PRO A 31 -7.82 8.51 -1.29
C PRO A 31 -7.32 7.27 -2.03
N THR A 32 -6.10 7.33 -2.60
CA THR A 32 -5.49 6.21 -3.33
C THR A 32 -5.23 5.02 -2.40
N VAL A 33 -4.63 5.26 -1.23
CA VAL A 33 -4.38 4.19 -0.25
C VAL A 33 -5.69 3.59 0.25
N LYS A 34 -6.70 4.44 0.49
CA LYS A 34 -8.04 3.99 0.88
C LYS A 34 -8.70 3.13 -0.19
N ALA A 35 -8.66 3.55 -1.46
CA ALA A 35 -9.26 2.79 -2.55
C ALA A 35 -8.61 1.40 -2.73
N ILE A 36 -7.28 1.32 -2.58
CA ILE A 36 -6.54 0.05 -2.58
C ILE A 36 -7.00 -0.84 -1.42
N ALA A 37 -7.05 -0.29 -0.20
CA ALA A 37 -7.50 -0.99 0.99
C ALA A 37 -8.95 -1.51 0.85
N THR A 38 -9.83 -0.75 0.19
CA THR A 38 -11.22 -1.15 -0.08
C THR A 38 -11.39 -2.05 -1.31
N GLY A 39 -10.31 -2.39 -2.01
CA GLY A 39 -10.35 -3.25 -3.21
C GLY A 39 -10.97 -2.60 -4.45
N ASN A 40 -11.04 -1.26 -4.50
CA ASN A 40 -11.83 -0.51 -5.47
C ASN A 40 -10.98 0.16 -6.58
N GLU A 41 -9.73 -0.26 -6.80
CA GLU A 41 -8.84 0.44 -7.74
C GLU A 41 -7.86 -0.46 -8.54
N GLN A 42 -7.50 0.03 -9.73
CA GLN A 42 -6.33 -0.42 -10.49
C GLN A 42 -5.07 0.27 -9.93
N ILE A 43 -4.28 -0.47 -9.16
CA ILE A 43 -3.02 0.02 -8.61
C ILE A 43 -1.94 0.10 -9.71
N SER A 44 -1.27 1.25 -9.82
CA SER A 44 -0.09 1.34 -10.70
C SER A 44 1.08 0.53 -10.14
N LEU A 45 1.94 0.00 -11.02
CA LEU A 45 3.15 -0.73 -10.60
C LEU A 45 4.03 0.10 -9.64
N THR A 46 4.09 1.41 -9.85
CA THR A 46 4.84 2.34 -8.99
C THR A 46 4.23 2.44 -7.60
N THR A 47 2.90 2.55 -7.49
CA THR A 47 2.18 2.56 -6.21
C THR A 47 2.35 1.22 -5.49
N TRP A 48 2.25 0.12 -6.23
CA TRP A 48 2.41 -1.23 -5.70
C TRP A 48 3.81 -1.42 -5.12
N LYS A 49 4.85 -1.01 -5.86
CA LYS A 49 6.23 -1.08 -5.37
C LYS A 49 6.44 -0.28 -4.08
N LYS A 50 5.96 0.96 -4.03
CA LYS A 50 6.07 1.83 -2.84
C LYS A 50 5.39 1.22 -1.61
N LEU A 51 4.19 0.65 -1.78
CA LEU A 51 3.47 0.00 -0.68
C LEU A 51 4.18 -1.28 -0.24
N SER A 52 4.65 -2.10 -1.18
CA SER A 52 5.40 -3.32 -0.88
C SER A 52 6.68 -3.01 -0.09
N GLU A 53 7.43 -1.98 -0.51
CA GLU A 53 8.65 -1.54 0.18
C GLU A 53 8.33 -1.05 1.59
N TYR A 54 7.34 -0.18 1.76
CA TYR A 54 6.94 0.33 3.08
C TYR A 54 6.48 -0.76 4.04
N LEU A 55 5.65 -1.69 3.54
CA LEU A 55 5.07 -2.75 4.36
C LEU A 55 6.10 -3.84 4.71
N SER A 56 7.06 -4.11 3.82
CA SER A 56 8.15 -5.05 4.08
C SER A 56 9.20 -4.50 5.04
N ASP A 57 9.46 -3.19 5.02
CA ASP A 57 10.41 -2.53 5.92
C ASP A 57 9.83 -2.30 7.33
N SER A 58 8.49 -2.30 7.46
CA SER A 58 7.78 -2.12 8.73
C SER A 58 7.46 -3.44 9.47
N GLN A 59 8.24 -4.50 9.22
CA GLN A 59 8.17 -5.80 9.91
C GLN A 59 9.22 -5.89 11.03
#